data_AF-A0A355QGI1-F1
#
_entry.id   AF-A0A355QGI1-F1
#
_cell.length_a   1.000
_cell.length_b   1.000
_cell.length_c   1.000
_cell.angle_alpha   90.00
_cell.angle_beta   90.00
_cell.angle_gamma   90.00
#
_symmetry.space_group_name_H-M   'P 1'
#
loop_
_entity.id
_entity.type
_entity.pdbx_description
1 polymer ?
#
loop_
_entity_poly.entity_id
_entity_poly.type
_entity_poly.pdbx_seq_one_letter_code
_entity_poly.pdbx_strand_id
1 'polypeptide(L)'
;MGEGLHEIDDESPEGLYAFLAEREWGDGLPVVAPTQERVDAMLAGLDPDEVLAVLPPRGGAATRRAVAVNAVMAGCPPEVFPVVATAVRALGQQRLNLRGVNATTHPVAPLVIVHGDAVDGLGFNAEVGAFGPGNRANATVGRAVRLVLLHVAGARPGPGDAATQGQPSKYTYC
;
A
#
# COMPACT_ATOMS: atom_id res chain seq x y z
N MET A 1 -17.09 -13.82 -15.45
CA MET A 1 -16.68 -12.48 -15.00
C MET A 1 -16.60 -12.54 -13.49
N GLY A 2 -15.39 -12.62 -12.92
CA GLY A 2 -15.22 -12.67 -11.47
C GLY A 2 -15.50 -11.30 -10.85
N GLU A 3 -16.16 -11.26 -9.69
CA GLU A 3 -16.38 -10.03 -8.93
C GLU A 3 -15.05 -9.25 -8.77
N GLY A 4 -15.03 -7.97 -9.15
CA GLY A 4 -13.89 -7.08 -8.94
C GLY A 4 -12.98 -6.81 -10.15
N LEU A 5 -13.22 -7.43 -11.32
CA LEU A 5 -12.56 -7.02 -12.57
C LEU A 5 -13.36 -5.92 -13.26
N HIS A 6 -12.65 -4.89 -13.72
CA HIS A 6 -13.21 -3.77 -14.47
C HIS A 6 -12.53 -3.68 -15.83
N GLU A 7 -13.32 -3.69 -16.90
CA GLU A 7 -12.84 -3.32 -18.24
C GLU A 7 -12.78 -1.80 -18.34
N ILE A 8 -11.70 -1.27 -18.90
CA ILE A 8 -11.49 0.16 -19.14
C ILE A 8 -11.26 0.37 -20.63
N ASP A 9 -11.94 1.36 -21.20
CA ASP A 9 -11.87 1.63 -22.66
C ASP A 9 -10.56 2.32 -23.05
N ASP A 10 -10.00 3.13 -22.14
CA ASP A 10 -8.75 3.86 -22.33
C ASP A 10 -7.68 3.34 -21.35
N GLU A 11 -6.76 2.54 -21.87
CA GLU A 11 -5.64 1.95 -21.12
C GLU A 11 -4.42 2.90 -20.99
N SER A 12 -4.52 4.14 -21.48
CA SER A 12 -3.48 5.15 -21.27
C SER A 12 -3.30 5.44 -19.77
N PRO A 13 -2.11 5.96 -19.37
CA PRO A 13 -1.91 6.44 -17.99
C PRO A 13 -2.98 7.44 -17.54
N GLU A 14 -3.41 8.33 -18.43
CA GLU A 14 -4.45 9.34 -18.17
C GLU A 14 -5.83 8.72 -18.01
N GLY A 15 -6.20 7.76 -18.87
CA GLY A 15 -7.46 7.02 -18.78
C GLY A 15 -7.56 6.23 -17.48
N LEU A 16 -6.50 5.52 -17.11
CA LEU A 16 -6.41 4.81 -15.83
C LEU A 16 -6.52 5.77 -14.64
N TYR A 17 -5.84 6.92 -14.70
CA TYR A 17 -5.90 7.92 -13.65
C TYR A 17 -7.32 8.47 -13.46
N ALA A 18 -8.00 8.82 -14.56
CA ALA A 18 -9.38 9.29 -14.52
C ALA A 18 -10.32 8.23 -13.91
N PHE A 19 -10.21 6.98 -14.37
CA PHE A 19 -11.02 5.87 -13.86
C PHE A 19 -10.90 5.68 -12.33
N LEU A 20 -9.68 5.78 -11.80
CA LEU A 20 -9.41 5.63 -10.37
C LEU A 20 -9.80 6.87 -9.56
N ALA A 21 -9.66 8.07 -10.13
CA ALA A 21 -10.05 9.31 -9.49
C ALA A 21 -11.56 9.37 -9.23
N GLU A 22 -12.37 8.96 -10.22
CA GLU A 22 -13.84 8.86 -10.08
C GLU A 22 -14.29 7.94 -8.93
N ARG A 23 -13.45 6.97 -8.56
CA ARG A 23 -13.73 5.95 -7.53
C ARG A 23 -12.99 6.21 -6.22
N GLU A 24 -12.19 7.28 -6.17
CA GLU A 24 -11.31 7.60 -5.04
C GLU A 24 -10.38 6.43 -4.66
N TRP A 25 -9.84 5.75 -5.68
CA TRP A 25 -8.89 4.63 -5.54
C TRP A 25 -7.43 5.04 -5.84
N GLY A 26 -7.23 6.28 -6.26
CA GLY A 26 -5.90 6.86 -6.39
C GLY A 26 -5.44 7.52 -5.08
N ASP A 27 -4.14 7.77 -5.01
CA ASP A 27 -3.52 8.66 -4.04
C ASP A 27 -3.11 10.00 -4.68
N GLY A 28 -3.51 10.26 -5.93
CA GLY A 28 -3.12 11.46 -6.69
C GLY A 28 -1.78 11.36 -7.41
N LEU A 29 -1.11 10.20 -7.33
CA LEU A 29 0.09 9.89 -8.12
C LEU A 29 -0.24 8.88 -9.24
N PRO A 30 0.59 8.79 -10.31
CA PRO A 30 0.46 7.74 -11.31
C PRO A 30 0.48 6.34 -10.67
N VAL A 31 -0.30 5.43 -11.20
CA VAL A 31 -0.44 4.05 -10.70
C VAL A 31 -0.14 3.05 -11.80
N VAL A 32 0.31 1.86 -11.41
CA VAL A 32 0.37 0.72 -12.33
C VAL A 32 -0.97 -0.03 -12.24
N ALA A 33 -1.62 -0.27 -13.38
CA ALA A 33 -2.89 -1.01 -13.39
C ALA A 33 -2.70 -2.41 -12.79
N PRO A 34 -3.44 -2.79 -11.73
CA PRO A 34 -3.32 -4.09 -11.09
C PRO A 34 -4.10 -5.16 -11.87
N THR A 35 -3.62 -5.46 -13.07
CA THR A 35 -4.19 -6.53 -13.92
C THR A 35 -4.04 -7.89 -13.25
N GLN A 36 -4.90 -8.84 -13.62
CA GLN A 36 -4.86 -10.20 -13.10
C GLN A 36 -3.45 -10.81 -13.21
N GLU A 37 -2.81 -10.69 -14.38
CA GLU A 37 -1.45 -11.17 -14.62
C GLU A 37 -0.42 -10.57 -13.64
N ARG A 38 -0.45 -9.26 -13.41
CA ARG A 38 0.50 -8.59 -12.51
C ARG A 38 0.25 -8.98 -11.06
N VAL A 39 -1.01 -9.14 -10.66
CA VAL A 39 -1.37 -9.59 -9.31
C VAL A 39 -0.96 -11.05 -9.11
N ASP A 40 -1.15 -11.92 -10.08
CA ASP A 40 -0.74 -13.32 -9.97
C ASP A 40 0.79 -13.46 -9.95
N ALA A 41 1.51 -12.65 -10.74
CA ALA A 41 2.98 -12.56 -10.66
C ALA A 41 3.45 -12.06 -9.29
N MET A 42 2.76 -11.07 -8.71
CA MET A 42 3.04 -10.55 -7.36
C MET A 42 2.79 -11.62 -6.29
N LEU A 43 1.76 -12.46 -6.46
CA LEU A 43 1.44 -13.54 -5.52
C LEU A 43 2.41 -14.73 -5.62
N ALA A 44 2.98 -14.99 -6.81
CA ALA A 44 3.95 -16.06 -7.05
C ALA A 44 3.50 -17.43 -6.50
N GLY A 45 2.21 -17.76 -6.65
CA GLY A 45 1.62 -19.03 -6.20
C GLY A 45 1.31 -19.13 -4.70
N LEU A 46 1.50 -18.06 -3.92
CA LEU A 46 1.03 -17.98 -2.54
C LEU A 46 -0.49 -17.97 -2.46
N ASP A 47 -1.05 -18.45 -1.35
CA ASP A 47 -2.50 -18.45 -1.10
C ASP A 47 -3.05 -17.01 -1.14
N PRO A 48 -3.89 -16.65 -2.12
CA PRO A 48 -4.44 -15.31 -2.24
C PRO A 48 -5.40 -14.91 -1.11
N ASP A 49 -6.03 -15.89 -0.46
CA ASP A 49 -7.14 -15.67 0.46
C ASP A 49 -6.71 -15.60 1.92
N GLU A 50 -5.42 -15.87 2.22
CA GLU A 50 -4.87 -15.69 3.56
C GLU A 50 -5.07 -14.25 4.04
N VAL A 51 -5.74 -14.10 5.17
CA VAL A 51 -5.92 -12.81 5.84
C VAL A 51 -4.66 -12.49 6.65
N LEU A 52 -3.90 -11.50 6.19
CA LEU A 52 -2.66 -11.05 6.84
C LEU A 52 -2.95 -10.22 8.10
N ALA A 53 -4.02 -9.42 8.07
CA ALA A 53 -4.48 -8.59 9.19
C ALA A 53 -5.94 -8.15 9.00
N VAL A 54 -6.57 -7.71 10.07
CA VAL A 54 -7.85 -6.96 10.03
C VAL A 54 -7.57 -5.55 10.50
N LEU A 55 -7.79 -4.56 9.63
CA LEU A 55 -7.26 -3.20 9.83
C LEU A 55 -8.36 -2.18 10.17
N PRO A 56 -8.26 -1.45 11.30
CA PRO A 56 -9.15 -0.32 11.61
C PRO A 56 -8.82 0.92 10.76
N PRO A 57 -9.76 1.86 10.54
CA PRO A 57 -11.05 1.98 11.23
C PRO A 57 -12.17 1.08 10.73
N ARG A 58 -12.18 0.72 9.44
CA ARG A 58 -13.28 -0.06 8.83
C ARG A 58 -13.33 -1.51 9.29
N GLY A 59 -12.23 -2.05 9.80
CA GLY A 59 -12.12 -3.48 10.12
C GLY A 59 -12.04 -4.33 8.86
N GLY A 60 -11.44 -3.80 7.79
CA GLY A 60 -11.28 -4.52 6.53
C GLY A 60 -10.27 -5.65 6.65
N ALA A 61 -10.60 -6.82 6.08
CA ALA A 61 -9.68 -7.94 5.98
C ALA A 61 -8.63 -7.66 4.89
N ALA A 62 -7.36 -7.56 5.29
CA ALA A 62 -6.23 -7.46 4.40
C ALA A 62 -5.83 -8.85 3.93
N THR A 63 -6.55 -9.38 2.94
CA THR A 63 -6.14 -10.63 2.26
C THR A 63 -4.84 -10.42 1.52
N ARG A 64 -4.06 -11.48 1.32
CA ARG A 64 -2.82 -11.41 0.53
C ARG A 64 -3.10 -10.85 -0.87
N ARG A 65 -4.20 -11.24 -1.52
CA ARG A 65 -4.64 -10.68 -2.80
C ARG A 65 -4.86 -9.17 -2.72
N ALA A 66 -5.58 -8.68 -1.71
CA ALA A 66 -5.82 -7.25 -1.55
C ALA A 66 -4.48 -6.49 -1.37
N VAL A 67 -3.55 -7.04 -0.58
CA VAL A 67 -2.22 -6.43 -0.39
C VAL A 67 -1.39 -6.48 -1.68
N ALA A 68 -1.46 -7.56 -2.47
CA ALA A 68 -0.80 -7.68 -3.77
C ALA A 68 -1.33 -6.65 -4.77
N VAL A 69 -2.65 -6.45 -4.87
CA VAL A 69 -3.26 -5.40 -5.70
C VAL A 69 -2.68 -4.03 -5.36
N ASN A 70 -2.62 -3.68 -4.07
CA ASN A 70 -2.07 -2.40 -3.61
C ASN A 70 -0.56 -2.27 -3.88
N ALA A 71 0.20 -3.37 -3.74
CA ALA A 71 1.61 -3.40 -4.08
C ALA A 71 1.85 -3.20 -5.58
N VAL A 72 1.04 -3.82 -6.44
CA VAL A 72 1.10 -3.58 -7.89
C VAL A 72 0.78 -2.13 -8.18
N MET A 73 -0.32 -1.57 -7.64
CA MET A 73 -0.68 -0.16 -7.84
C MET A 73 0.45 0.81 -7.46
N ALA A 74 1.19 0.49 -6.38
CA ALA A 74 2.35 1.27 -5.95
C ALA A 74 3.57 1.15 -6.87
N GLY A 75 3.60 0.18 -7.80
CA GLY A 75 4.76 -0.12 -8.64
C GLY A 75 5.82 -1.01 -7.96
N CYS A 76 5.45 -1.69 -6.86
CA CYS A 76 6.33 -2.55 -6.09
C CYS A 76 6.86 -3.71 -6.96
N PRO A 77 8.17 -4.02 -6.92
CA PRO A 77 8.69 -5.24 -7.51
C PRO A 77 8.14 -6.49 -6.77
N PRO A 78 7.81 -7.60 -7.47
CA PRO A 78 7.34 -8.83 -6.83
C PRO A 78 8.29 -9.39 -5.76
N GLU A 79 9.59 -9.32 -5.97
CA GLU A 79 10.62 -9.76 -5.02
C GLU A 79 10.60 -8.99 -3.70
N VAL A 80 10.11 -7.74 -3.71
CA VAL A 80 9.98 -6.87 -2.52
C VAL A 80 8.66 -7.13 -1.77
N PHE A 81 7.66 -7.74 -2.41
CA PHE A 81 6.33 -7.99 -1.85
C PHE A 81 6.29 -8.64 -0.46
N PRO A 82 7.16 -9.61 -0.13
CA PRO A 82 7.19 -10.20 1.21
C PRO A 82 7.39 -9.17 2.33
N VAL A 83 8.10 -8.07 2.07
CA VAL A 83 8.27 -6.96 3.01
C VAL A 83 6.95 -6.22 3.23
N VAL A 84 6.21 -5.93 2.16
CA VAL A 84 4.89 -5.28 2.24
C VAL A 84 3.92 -6.16 3.03
N ALA A 85 3.85 -7.46 2.72
CA ALA A 85 2.99 -8.40 3.43
C ALA A 85 3.35 -8.47 4.94
N THR A 86 4.63 -8.46 5.27
CA THR A 86 5.12 -8.44 6.66
C THR A 86 4.78 -7.13 7.37
N ALA A 87 4.93 -5.99 6.70
CA ALA A 87 4.52 -4.69 7.24
C ALA A 87 3.02 -4.65 7.53
N VAL A 88 2.18 -5.19 6.65
CA VAL A 88 0.73 -5.28 6.87
C VAL A 88 0.37 -6.17 8.06
N ARG A 89 1.05 -7.31 8.25
CA ARG A 89 0.89 -8.13 9.47
C ARG A 89 1.25 -7.35 10.73
N ALA A 90 2.33 -6.54 10.68
CA ALA A 90 2.75 -5.69 11.78
C ALA A 90 1.73 -4.59 12.09
N LEU A 91 1.08 -4.01 11.07
CA LEU A 91 -0.01 -3.03 11.24
C LEU A 91 -1.20 -3.59 12.02
N GLY A 92 -1.46 -4.91 11.91
CA GLY A 92 -2.50 -5.60 12.66
C GLY A 92 -2.18 -5.83 14.15
N GLN A 93 -0.94 -5.60 14.58
CA GLN A 93 -0.54 -5.83 15.97
C GLN A 93 -1.11 -4.76 16.90
N GLN A 94 -1.77 -5.21 17.97
CA GLN A 94 -2.43 -4.30 18.93
C GLN A 94 -1.47 -3.26 19.54
N ARG A 95 -0.19 -3.63 19.72
CA ARG A 95 0.85 -2.73 20.26
C ARG A 95 1.07 -1.47 19.41
N LEU A 96 0.80 -1.52 18.11
CA LEU A 96 0.91 -0.35 17.23
C LEU A 96 -0.26 0.63 17.43
N ASN A 97 -1.41 0.15 17.92
CA ASN A 97 -2.64 0.93 18.06
C ASN A 97 -3.03 1.66 16.75
N LEU A 98 -3.18 0.92 15.64
CA LEU A 98 -3.47 1.51 14.34
C LEU A 98 -4.75 2.36 14.32
N ARG A 99 -5.76 2.02 15.14
CA ARG A 99 -6.97 2.83 15.30
C ARG A 99 -6.62 4.23 15.80
N GLY A 100 -5.79 4.33 16.85
CA GLY A 100 -5.33 5.62 17.37
C GLY A 100 -4.49 6.39 16.35
N VAL A 101 -3.64 5.69 15.59
CA VAL A 101 -2.85 6.28 14.50
C VAL A 101 -3.73 6.88 13.39
N ASN A 102 -4.82 6.21 13.00
CA ASN A 102 -5.71 6.74 11.96
C ASN A 102 -6.69 7.80 12.49
N ALA A 103 -7.18 7.66 13.73
CA ALA A 103 -8.21 8.53 14.28
C ALA A 103 -7.66 9.79 14.98
N THR A 104 -6.35 9.97 15.04
CA THR A 104 -5.75 11.18 15.62
C THR A 104 -5.85 12.37 14.67
N THR A 105 -5.96 13.58 15.23
CA THR A 105 -5.87 14.83 14.49
C THR A 105 -4.44 15.19 14.09
N HIS A 106 -3.43 14.54 14.67
CA HIS A 106 -2.04 14.69 14.26
C HIS A 106 -1.78 13.94 12.95
N PRO A 107 -1.00 14.49 11.99
CA PRO A 107 -0.77 13.87 10.69
C PRO A 107 0.16 12.64 10.73
N VAL A 108 0.04 11.72 11.67
CA VAL A 108 0.93 10.55 11.78
C VAL A 108 0.84 9.62 10.55
N ALA A 109 1.96 8.98 10.22
CA ALA A 109 2.07 7.92 9.23
C ALA A 109 2.87 6.75 9.82
N PRO A 110 2.50 5.49 9.55
CA PRO A 110 3.36 4.35 9.85
C PRO A 110 4.68 4.43 9.06
N LEU A 111 5.80 4.24 9.75
CA LEU A 111 7.13 4.08 9.15
C LEU A 111 7.46 2.59 9.08
N VAL A 112 7.86 2.11 7.91
CA VAL A 112 8.41 0.77 7.74
C VAL A 112 9.93 0.85 7.83
N ILE A 113 10.54 0.09 8.75
CA ILE A 113 12.01 -0.02 8.83
C ILE A 113 12.40 -1.42 8.38
N VAL A 114 13.22 -1.50 7.33
CA VAL A 114 13.79 -2.76 6.82
C VAL A 114 15.23 -2.87 7.30
N HIS A 115 15.63 -4.08 7.71
CA HIS A 115 16.97 -4.33 8.24
C HIS A 115 17.48 -5.72 7.86
N GLY A 116 18.79 -5.94 8.04
CA GLY A 116 19.46 -7.22 7.76
C GLY A 116 19.58 -7.50 6.26
N ASP A 117 19.71 -8.78 5.91
CA ASP A 117 19.99 -9.25 4.54
C ASP A 117 18.96 -8.77 3.51
N ALA A 118 17.75 -8.43 3.95
CA ALA A 118 16.71 -7.87 3.09
C ALA A 118 17.08 -6.51 2.50
N VAL A 119 17.94 -5.73 3.16
CA VAL A 119 18.35 -4.41 2.65
C VAL A 119 19.13 -4.57 1.35
N ASP A 120 20.21 -5.34 1.38
CA ASP A 120 21.06 -5.56 0.21
C ASP A 120 20.39 -6.51 -0.80
N GLY A 121 19.77 -7.58 -0.32
CA GLY A 121 19.17 -8.62 -1.17
C GLY A 121 17.96 -8.15 -1.98
N LEU A 122 17.27 -7.09 -1.53
CA LEU A 122 16.10 -6.53 -2.21
C LEU A 122 16.32 -5.08 -2.69
N GLY A 123 17.53 -4.55 -2.53
CA GLY A 123 17.93 -3.24 -3.07
C GLY A 123 17.32 -2.03 -2.36
N PHE A 124 17.11 -2.09 -1.05
CA PHE A 124 16.73 -0.92 -0.25
C PHE A 124 17.91 0.04 -0.07
N ASN A 125 17.61 1.34 -0.01
CA ASN A 125 18.56 2.36 0.37
C ASN A 125 18.54 2.56 1.89
N ALA A 126 19.70 2.38 2.53
CA ALA A 126 19.91 2.64 3.95
C ALA A 126 20.90 3.80 4.21
N GLU A 127 21.29 4.54 3.17
CA GLU A 127 22.31 5.57 3.22
C GLU A 127 21.73 7.00 3.17
N VAL A 128 22.48 7.93 2.57
CA VAL A 128 22.10 9.33 2.42
C VAL A 128 20.76 9.42 1.69
N GLY A 129 19.81 10.11 2.30
CA GLY A 129 18.47 10.27 1.75
C GLY A 129 17.61 9.00 1.84
N ALA A 130 17.85 8.10 2.81
CA ALA A 130 17.07 6.86 3.02
C ALA A 130 15.54 7.04 2.91
N PHE A 131 14.97 8.10 3.50
CA PHE A 131 13.53 8.41 3.45
C PHE A 131 13.14 9.37 2.31
N GLY A 132 14.05 9.62 1.39
CA GLY A 132 13.88 10.51 0.24
C GLY A 132 13.49 9.76 -1.04
N PRO A 133 13.31 10.49 -2.14
CA PRO A 133 13.04 9.89 -3.44
C PRO A 133 14.28 9.17 -4.01
N GLY A 134 14.07 8.32 -5.01
CA GLY A 134 15.15 7.76 -5.84
C GLY A 134 15.40 6.26 -5.68
N ASN A 135 14.97 5.65 -4.58
CA ASN A 135 15.00 4.19 -4.42
C ASN A 135 13.60 3.59 -4.60
N ARG A 136 13.47 2.64 -5.53
CA ARG A 136 12.18 2.00 -5.85
C ARG A 136 11.68 1.12 -4.70
N ALA A 137 12.53 0.35 -4.02
CA ALA A 137 12.11 -0.51 -2.92
C ALA A 137 11.54 0.32 -1.75
N ASN A 138 12.27 1.32 -1.26
CA ASN A 138 11.80 2.25 -0.22
C ASN A 138 10.47 2.91 -0.63
N ALA A 139 10.45 3.57 -1.80
CA ALA A 139 9.30 4.36 -2.25
C ALA A 139 8.04 3.49 -2.39
N THR A 140 8.16 2.31 -2.98
CA THR A 140 7.02 1.45 -3.29
C THR A 140 6.53 0.66 -2.08
N VAL A 141 7.38 0.27 -1.12
CA VAL A 141 6.93 -0.35 0.13
C VAL A 141 6.10 0.63 0.95
N GLY A 142 6.63 1.84 1.18
CA GLY A 142 5.90 2.87 1.92
C GLY A 142 4.57 3.21 1.26
N ARG A 143 4.56 3.34 -0.08
CA ARG A 143 3.35 3.64 -0.84
C ARG A 143 2.35 2.49 -0.85
N ALA A 144 2.80 1.25 -1.02
CA ALA A 144 1.94 0.07 -0.97
C ALA A 144 1.23 -0.05 0.38
N VAL A 145 1.97 0.16 1.48
CA VAL A 145 1.41 0.19 2.83
C VAL A 145 0.37 1.30 2.97
N ARG A 146 0.63 2.51 2.45
CA ARG A 146 -0.36 3.59 2.47
C ARG A 146 -1.62 3.25 1.67
N LEU A 147 -1.48 2.69 0.47
CA LEU A 147 -2.62 2.27 -0.34
C LEU A 147 -3.45 1.19 0.38
N VAL A 148 -2.82 0.24 1.07
CA VAL A 148 -3.54 -0.74 1.93
C VAL A 148 -4.33 -0.03 3.04
N LEU A 149 -3.77 0.99 3.69
CA LEU A 149 -4.51 1.77 4.69
C LEU A 149 -5.71 2.50 4.08
N LEU A 150 -5.55 3.08 2.89
CA LEU A 150 -6.64 3.77 2.17
C LEU A 150 -7.74 2.80 1.73
N HIS A 151 -7.36 1.70 1.08
CA HIS A 151 -8.29 0.78 0.42
C HIS A 151 -8.88 -0.29 1.34
N VAL A 152 -8.09 -0.82 2.29
CA VAL A 152 -8.52 -1.92 3.16
C VAL A 152 -8.97 -1.38 4.51
N ALA A 153 -8.11 -0.62 5.18
CA ALA A 153 -8.40 -0.08 6.50
C ALA A 153 -9.49 1.02 6.45
N GLY A 154 -9.63 1.67 5.29
CA GLY A 154 -10.57 2.77 5.08
C GLY A 154 -10.08 4.09 5.66
N ALA A 155 -8.77 4.26 5.84
CA ALA A 155 -8.13 5.44 6.42
C ALA A 155 -8.07 6.62 5.42
N ARG A 156 -9.21 6.94 4.80
CA ARG A 156 -9.36 8.05 3.85
C ARG A 156 -9.48 9.38 4.63
N PRO A 157 -8.78 10.46 4.20
CA PRO A 157 -8.88 11.77 4.82
C PRO A 157 -10.34 12.22 5.03
N GLY A 158 -10.71 12.54 6.27
CA GLY A 158 -12.07 12.81 6.68
C GLY A 158 -12.70 11.61 7.40
N PRO A 159 -13.43 10.72 6.71
CA PRO A 159 -14.26 9.70 7.36
C PRO A 159 -13.44 8.60 8.07
N GLY A 160 -12.18 8.37 7.70
CA GLY A 160 -11.35 7.33 8.32
C GLY A 160 -9.95 7.77 8.75
N ASP A 161 -9.57 9.01 8.46
CA ASP A 161 -8.31 9.62 8.84
C ASP A 161 -8.61 11.05 9.31
N ALA A 162 -8.43 11.29 10.62
CA ALA A 162 -8.88 12.51 11.27
C ALA A 162 -7.83 13.63 11.26
N ALA A 163 -6.69 13.42 10.60
CA ALA A 163 -5.61 14.38 10.59
C ALA A 163 -6.09 15.76 10.09
N THR A 164 -5.80 16.81 10.86
CA THR A 164 -6.22 18.19 10.52
C THR A 164 -5.46 18.75 9.34
N GLN A 165 -4.21 18.32 9.16
CA GLN A 165 -3.40 18.54 7.96
C GLN A 165 -2.92 17.19 7.41
N GLY A 166 -2.53 17.14 6.14
CA GLY A 166 -1.74 16.03 5.60
C GLY A 166 -0.24 16.20 5.91
N GLN A 167 0.56 15.17 5.60
CA GLN A 167 2.02 15.32 5.51
C GLN A 167 2.60 14.38 4.44
N PRO A 168 3.81 14.66 3.89
CA PRO A 168 4.42 13.85 2.83
C PRO A 168 4.59 12.37 3.17
N SER A 169 4.87 12.01 4.43
CA SER A 169 5.01 10.61 4.84
C SER A 169 3.70 9.80 4.74
N LYS A 170 2.55 10.47 4.56
CA LYS A 170 1.26 9.82 4.27
C LYS A 170 1.09 9.47 2.79
N TYR A 171 2.14 9.60 1.97
CA TYR A 171 2.22 9.02 0.62
C TYR A 171 3.15 7.81 0.59
N THR A 172 4.33 7.93 1.21
CA THR A 172 5.30 6.85 1.34
C THR A 172 6.22 7.12 2.53
N TYR A 173 6.52 6.09 3.32
CA TYR A 173 7.48 6.20 4.42
C TYR A 173 8.15 4.85 4.75
N CYS A 174 9.30 4.60 4.14
CA CYS A 174 10.12 3.40 4.33
C CYS A 174 11.60 3.69 4.11
#